data_AF-A0A1P8X2B3-F1
#
_entry.id   AF-A0A1P8X2B3-F1
#
_cell.length_a   1.000
_cell.length_b   1.000
_cell.length_c   1.000
_cell.angle_alpha   90.00
_cell.angle_beta   90.00
_cell.angle_gamma   90.00
#
_symmetry.space_group_name_H-M   'P 1'
#
loop_
_entity.id
_entity.type
_entity.pdbx_description
1 polymer ?
#
loop_
_entity_poly.entity_id
_entity_poly.type
_entity_poly.pdbx_seq_one_letter_code
_entity_poly.pdbx_strand_id
1 'polypeptide(L)'
;MPAHAIPPPPPPPDPAVMVEANGLAKELIAPNDGDLRFRTRSAVGKEALGWLAVVHPEVREQAVLQALIGAVHSRVDAVWAEEQANIYVPLVNQFRLMSATDLAEVRRFVATPAGQQFAQILVDSYFGLADRAASDVLYRRLFPELPAMLEAAQRHAAE
;
A
#
# COMPACT_ATOMS: atom_id res chain seq x y z
N MET A 1 -3.90 37.72 29.66
CA MET A 1 -3.55 36.47 28.98
C MET A 1 -2.94 36.85 27.63
N PRO A 2 -1.63 36.67 27.39
CA PRO A 2 -1.09 36.95 26.06
C PRO A 2 -1.67 35.93 25.07
N ALA A 3 -2.10 36.40 23.90
CA ALA A 3 -2.54 35.55 22.81
C ALA A 3 -1.36 34.66 22.39
N HIS A 4 -1.50 33.35 22.55
CA HIS A 4 -0.56 32.41 21.95
C HIS A 4 -0.64 32.58 20.43
N ALA A 5 0.39 33.21 19.84
CA ALA A 5 0.54 33.25 18.40
C ALA A 5 0.67 31.80 17.91
N ILE A 6 -0.26 31.38 17.07
CA ILE A 6 -0.13 30.11 16.36
C ILE A 6 1.15 30.25 15.51
N PRO A 7 2.14 29.35 15.67
CA PRO A 7 3.33 29.41 14.84
C PRO A 7 2.90 29.34 13.37
N PRO A 8 3.53 30.15 12.49
CA PRO A 8 3.17 30.14 11.07
C PRO A 8 3.29 28.71 10.53
N PRO A 9 2.37 28.30 9.63
CA PRO A 9 2.47 26.98 9.02
C PRO A 9 3.84 26.83 8.36
N PRO A 10 4.46 25.65 8.44
CA PRO A 10 5.75 25.41 7.81
C PRO A 10 5.65 25.72 6.31
N PRO A 11 6.73 26.27 5.70
CA PRO A 11 6.76 26.50 4.26
C PRO A 11 6.45 25.20 3.50
N PRO A 12 5.75 25.28 2.36
CA PRO A 12 5.62 24.13 1.48
C PRO A 12 7.03 23.63 1.08
N PRO A 13 7.22 22.30 0.92
CA PRO A 13 8.50 21.76 0.48
C PRO A 13 8.90 22.32 -0.89
N ASP A 14 10.21 22.48 -1.12
CA ASP A 14 10.74 22.89 -2.42
C ASP A 14 10.25 21.92 -3.52
N PRO A 15 9.65 22.42 -4.61
CA PRO A 15 9.21 21.59 -5.74
C PRO A 15 10.30 20.66 -6.28
N ALA A 16 11.57 21.08 -6.30
CA ALA A 16 12.68 20.25 -6.76
C ALA A 16 12.94 19.08 -5.80
N VAL A 17 12.87 19.32 -4.49
CA VAL A 17 12.97 18.28 -3.45
C VAL A 17 11.81 17.29 -3.57
N MET A 18 10.61 17.78 -3.85
CA MET A 18 9.44 16.91 -4.06
C MET A 18 9.60 16.02 -5.29
N VAL A 19 10.08 16.54 -6.42
CA VAL A 19 10.33 15.73 -7.62
C VAL A 19 11.35 14.64 -7.33
N GLU A 20 12.44 14.98 -6.65
CA GLU A 20 13.52 14.04 -6.34
C GLU A 20 13.09 12.97 -5.33
N ALA A 21 12.38 13.37 -4.28
CA ALA A 21 11.79 12.45 -3.30
C ALA A 21 10.82 11.46 -3.96
N ASN A 22 9.99 11.93 -4.89
CA ASN A 22 9.09 11.05 -5.66
C ASN A 22 9.85 10.10 -6.58
N GLY A 23 10.90 10.57 -7.26
CA GLY A 23 11.74 9.74 -8.13
C GLY A 23 12.42 8.62 -7.35
N LEU A 24 13.08 8.98 -6.24
CA LEU A 24 13.77 8.04 -5.38
C LEU A 24 12.83 7.01 -4.75
N ALA A 25 11.64 7.43 -4.31
CA ALA A 25 10.62 6.51 -3.78
C ALA A 25 10.19 5.49 -4.83
N LYS A 26 9.94 5.91 -6.08
CA LYS A 26 9.58 5.00 -7.17
C LYS A 26 10.71 4.01 -7.48
N GLU A 27 11.96 4.49 -7.54
CA GLU A 27 13.13 3.67 -7.83
C GLU A 27 13.39 2.60 -6.77
N LEU A 28 13.13 2.91 -5.50
CA LEU A 28 13.32 1.95 -4.40
C LEU A 28 12.25 0.87 -4.36
N ILE A 29 11.04 1.20 -4.82
CA ILE A 29 9.90 0.29 -4.73
C ILE A 29 9.76 -0.55 -5.99
N ALA A 30 10.10 -0.03 -7.17
CA ALA A 30 9.96 -0.73 -8.44
C ALA A 30 10.54 -2.17 -8.45
N PRO A 31 11.72 -2.45 -7.86
CA PRO A 31 12.26 -3.81 -7.78
C PRO A 31 11.40 -4.77 -6.94
N ASN A 32 10.61 -4.24 -6.01
CA ASN A 32 9.81 -4.99 -5.03
C ASN A 32 8.29 -4.84 -5.27
N ASP A 33 7.86 -4.21 -6.36
CA ASP A 33 6.43 -3.93 -6.61
C ASP A 33 5.59 -5.21 -6.69
N GLY A 34 6.14 -6.27 -7.29
CA GLY A 34 5.49 -7.58 -7.36
C GLY A 34 5.27 -8.21 -5.98
N ASP A 35 6.28 -8.16 -5.11
CA ASP A 35 6.19 -8.69 -3.75
C ASP A 35 5.25 -7.85 -2.89
N LEU A 36 5.29 -6.53 -3.05
CA LEU A 36 4.39 -5.60 -2.39
C LEU A 36 2.94 -5.84 -2.78
N ARG A 37 2.67 -5.99 -4.09
CA ARG A 37 1.35 -6.36 -4.62
C ARG A 37 0.88 -7.70 -4.06
N PHE A 38 1.77 -8.69 -4.01
CA PHE A 38 1.48 -10.00 -3.42
C PHE A 38 1.09 -9.92 -1.94
N ARG A 39 1.83 -9.15 -1.14
CA ARG A 39 1.54 -8.99 0.29
C ARG A 39 0.23 -8.24 0.50
N THR A 40 0.03 -7.15 -0.23
CA THR A 40 -1.18 -6.32 -0.15
C THR A 40 -2.44 -7.12 -0.49
N ARG A 41 -2.45 -7.87 -1.61
CA ARG A 41 -3.62 -8.70 -1.96
C ARG A 41 -3.92 -9.75 -0.89
N SER A 42 -2.87 -10.32 -0.28
CA SER A 42 -3.01 -11.34 0.76
C SER A 42 -3.58 -10.74 2.05
N ALA A 43 -3.15 -9.53 2.42
CA ALA A 43 -3.66 -8.81 3.59
C ALA A 43 -5.13 -8.42 3.41
N VAL A 44 -5.48 -7.81 2.27
CA VAL A 44 -6.88 -7.48 1.95
C VAL A 44 -7.76 -8.73 1.87
N GLY A 45 -7.25 -9.83 1.32
CA GLY A 45 -7.94 -11.12 1.30
C GLY A 45 -8.26 -11.66 2.71
N LYS A 46 -7.33 -11.51 3.67
CA LYS A 46 -7.56 -11.88 5.07
C LYS A 46 -8.64 -11.02 5.72
N GLU A 47 -8.65 -9.71 5.48
CA GLU A 47 -9.69 -8.81 5.99
C GLU A 47 -11.07 -9.13 5.39
N ALA A 48 -11.13 -9.46 4.10
CA ALA A 48 -12.36 -9.91 3.44
C ALA A 48 -12.90 -11.22 4.04
N LEU A 49 -12.03 -12.18 4.36
CA LEU A 49 -12.42 -13.39 5.09
C LEU A 49 -12.86 -13.09 6.53
N GLY A 50 -12.22 -12.13 7.20
CA GLY A 50 -12.66 -11.66 8.51
C GLY A 50 -14.08 -11.09 8.48
N TRP A 51 -14.38 -10.25 7.49
CA TRP A 51 -15.74 -9.77 7.24
C TRP A 51 -16.72 -10.90 6.97
N LEU A 52 -16.37 -11.84 6.09
CA LEU A 52 -17.23 -12.98 5.76
C LEU A 52 -17.57 -13.79 7.02
N ALA A 53 -16.57 -14.08 7.86
CA ALA A 53 -16.75 -14.84 9.09
C ALA A 53 -17.68 -14.14 10.10
N VAL A 54 -17.76 -12.81 10.07
CA VAL A 54 -18.62 -12.01 10.96
C VAL A 54 -20.03 -11.87 10.39
N VAL A 55 -20.15 -11.58 9.09
CA VAL A 55 -21.43 -11.20 8.46
C VAL A 55 -22.19 -12.41 7.90
N HIS A 56 -21.46 -13.43 7.44
CA HIS A 56 -22.00 -14.64 6.82
C HIS A 56 -21.33 -15.92 7.39
N PRO A 57 -21.42 -16.18 8.70
CA PRO A 57 -20.77 -17.32 9.36
C PRO A 57 -21.23 -18.70 8.86
N GLU A 58 -22.37 -18.75 8.16
CA GLU A 58 -22.93 -19.92 7.49
C GLU A 58 -22.15 -20.34 6.24
N VAL A 59 -21.46 -19.40 5.58
CA VAL A 59 -20.70 -19.68 4.35
C VAL A 59 -19.38 -20.34 4.70
N ARG A 60 -19.30 -21.66 4.48
CA ARG A 60 -18.10 -22.48 4.78
C ARG A 60 -17.60 -23.29 3.60
N GLU A 61 -18.31 -23.25 2.49
CA GLU A 61 -17.98 -24.00 1.29
C GLU A 61 -16.64 -23.54 0.72
N GLN A 62 -15.70 -24.47 0.60
CA GLN A 62 -14.33 -24.15 0.15
C GLN A 62 -14.31 -23.51 -1.24
N ALA A 63 -15.19 -23.93 -2.15
CA ALA A 63 -15.30 -23.36 -3.48
C ALA A 63 -15.70 -21.87 -3.43
N VAL A 64 -16.69 -21.51 -2.59
CA VAL A 64 -17.11 -20.11 -2.38
C VAL A 64 -15.99 -19.28 -1.77
N LEU A 65 -15.28 -19.82 -0.77
CA LEU A 65 -14.14 -19.13 -0.15
C LEU A 65 -13.02 -18.85 -1.16
N GLN A 66 -12.68 -19.82 -2.00
CA GLN A 66 -11.66 -19.66 -3.04
C GLN A 66 -12.09 -18.65 -4.11
N ALA A 67 -13.35 -18.71 -4.56
CA ALA A 67 -13.90 -17.78 -5.54
C ALA A 67 -13.92 -16.34 -5.00
N LEU A 68 -14.32 -16.14 -3.74
CA LEU A 68 -14.29 -14.81 -3.11
C LEU A 68 -12.86 -14.26 -2.98
N ILE A 69 -11.91 -15.05 -2.51
CA ILE A 69 -10.50 -14.64 -2.41
C ILE A 69 -9.95 -14.29 -3.80
N GLY A 70 -10.26 -15.08 -4.81
CA GLY A 70 -9.89 -14.81 -6.21
C GLY A 70 -10.45 -13.49 -6.73
N ALA A 71 -11.72 -13.20 -6.45
CA ALA A 71 -12.36 -11.94 -6.82
C ALA A 71 -11.70 -10.75 -6.12
N VAL A 72 -11.42 -10.85 -4.82
CA VAL A 72 -10.73 -9.80 -4.04
C VAL A 72 -9.34 -9.54 -4.61
N HIS A 73 -8.54 -10.58 -4.85
CA HIS A 73 -7.21 -10.42 -5.45
C HIS A 73 -7.28 -9.75 -6.83
N SER A 74 -8.22 -10.18 -7.68
CA SER A 74 -8.40 -9.59 -9.02
C SER A 74 -8.78 -8.11 -8.93
N ARG A 75 -9.58 -7.75 -7.93
CA ARG A 75 -9.99 -6.36 -7.73
C ARG A 75 -8.84 -5.48 -7.24
N VAL A 76 -8.02 -5.97 -6.30
CA VAL A 76 -6.78 -5.28 -5.86
C VAL A 76 -5.86 -5.05 -7.05
N ASP A 77 -5.66 -6.09 -7.86
CA ASP A 77 -4.84 -6.03 -9.06
C ASP A 77 -5.33 -4.98 -10.07
N ALA A 78 -6.65 -4.83 -10.21
CA ALA A 78 -7.26 -3.86 -11.12
C ALA A 78 -7.03 -2.39 -10.71
N VAL A 79 -6.88 -2.09 -9.42
CA VAL A 79 -6.59 -0.72 -8.93
C VAL A 79 -5.13 -0.49 -8.55
N TRP A 80 -4.27 -1.50 -8.67
CA TRP A 80 -2.89 -1.42 -8.23
C TRP A 80 -2.16 -0.19 -8.76
N ALA A 81 -2.23 0.04 -10.07
CA ALA A 81 -1.55 1.16 -10.72
C ALA A 81 -2.06 2.54 -10.25
N GLU A 82 -3.36 2.66 -9.95
CA GLU A 82 -3.94 3.90 -9.41
C GLU A 82 -3.47 4.15 -7.98
N GLU A 83 -3.32 3.08 -7.19
CA GLU A 83 -3.08 3.14 -5.76
C GLU A 83 -1.59 3.16 -5.40
N GLN A 84 -0.70 2.81 -6.34
CA GLN A 84 0.75 2.90 -6.16
C GLN A 84 1.18 4.25 -5.59
N ALA A 85 0.62 5.36 -6.09
CA ALA A 85 0.95 6.69 -5.59
C ALA A 85 0.65 6.82 -4.09
N ASN A 86 -0.53 6.36 -3.65
CA ASN A 86 -0.94 6.39 -2.24
C ASN A 86 -0.10 5.48 -1.37
N ILE A 87 0.27 4.31 -1.89
CA ILE A 87 1.14 3.34 -1.22
C ILE A 87 2.53 3.93 -0.98
N TYR A 88 3.01 4.80 -1.88
CA TYR A 88 4.36 5.37 -1.82
C TYR A 88 4.42 6.67 -0.99
N VAL A 89 3.27 7.29 -0.67
CA VAL A 89 3.19 8.55 0.09
C VAL A 89 4.00 8.53 1.39
N PRO A 90 3.99 7.48 2.23
CA PRO A 90 4.79 7.46 3.45
C PRO A 90 6.30 7.60 3.20
N LEU A 91 6.82 6.95 2.16
CA LEU A 91 8.24 7.03 1.79
C LEU A 91 8.59 8.40 1.22
N VAL A 92 7.73 8.93 0.35
CA VAL A 92 7.86 10.31 -0.17
C VAL A 92 7.83 11.34 0.96
N ASN A 93 6.96 11.13 1.96
CA ASN A 93 6.86 12.00 3.14
C ASN A 93 8.11 12.01 4.01
N GLN A 94 8.95 10.98 3.93
CA GLN A 94 10.23 10.97 4.63
C GLN A 94 11.32 11.63 3.80
N PHE A 95 11.40 11.30 2.52
CA PHE A 95 12.39 11.89 1.63
C PHE A 95 12.20 13.40 1.47
N ARG A 96 10.96 13.92 1.51
CA ARG A 96 10.73 15.38 1.45
C ARG A 96 11.27 16.15 2.67
N LEU A 97 11.69 15.47 3.73
CA LEU A 97 12.31 16.09 4.91
C LEU A 97 13.84 16.19 4.78
N MET A 98 14.42 15.58 3.75
CA MET A 98 15.86 15.59 3.49
C MET A 98 16.28 16.77 2.62
N SER A 99 17.56 17.16 2.69
CA SER A 99 18.11 18.14 1.76
C SER A 99 18.32 17.51 0.37
N ALA A 100 18.42 18.34 -0.67
CA ALA A 100 18.73 17.87 -2.03
C ALA A 100 20.08 17.12 -2.09
N THR A 101 21.06 17.55 -1.28
CA THR A 101 22.36 16.87 -1.17
C THR A 101 22.20 15.48 -0.56
N ASP A 102 21.44 15.36 0.53
CA ASP A 102 21.20 14.06 1.17
C ASP A 102 20.44 13.11 0.24
N LEU A 103 19.44 13.60 -0.50
CA LEU A 103 18.70 12.80 -1.48
C LEU A 103 19.62 12.25 -2.58
N ALA A 104 20.55 13.09 -3.08
CA ALA A 104 21.53 12.65 -4.07
C ALA A 104 22.50 11.60 -3.51
N GLU A 105 22.93 11.73 -2.25
CA GLU A 105 23.77 10.73 -1.58
C GLU A 105 23.02 9.42 -1.33
N VAL A 106 21.75 9.48 -0.91
CA VAL A 106 20.91 8.29 -0.78
C VAL A 106 20.79 7.60 -2.13
N ARG A 107 20.47 8.33 -3.21
CA ARG A 107 20.38 7.80 -4.58
C ARG A 107 21.69 7.11 -5.00
N ARG A 108 22.84 7.72 -4.74
CA ARG A 108 24.16 7.11 -5.02
C ARG A 108 24.35 5.83 -4.22
N PHE A 109 24.00 5.83 -2.94
CA PHE A 109 24.12 4.66 -2.08
C PHE A 109 23.24 3.50 -2.58
N VAL A 110 21.96 3.75 -2.88
CA VAL A 110 21.03 2.69 -3.32
C VAL A 110 21.36 2.13 -4.71
N ALA A 111 22.18 2.83 -5.50
CA ALA A 111 22.74 2.29 -6.74
C ALA A 111 23.87 1.26 -6.51
N THR A 112 24.41 1.14 -5.29
CA THR A 112 25.42 0.13 -4.94
C THR A 112 24.80 -1.23 -4.57
N PRO A 113 25.53 -2.36 -4.67
CA PRO A 113 25.00 -3.66 -4.24
C PRO A 113 24.56 -3.70 -2.77
N ALA A 114 25.35 -3.09 -1.87
CA ALA A 114 25.00 -3.00 -0.45
C ALA A 114 23.78 -2.11 -0.23
N GLY A 115 23.67 -1.02 -0.97
CA GLY A 115 22.50 -0.15 -0.93
C GLY A 115 21.24 -0.81 -1.46
N GLN A 116 21.32 -1.66 -2.49
CA GLN A 116 20.17 -2.44 -2.95
C GLN A 116 19.70 -3.46 -1.92
N GLN A 117 20.63 -4.18 -1.27
CA GLN A 117 20.29 -5.11 -0.19
C GLN A 117 19.66 -4.37 1.01
N PHE A 118 20.23 -3.23 1.39
CA PHE A 118 19.68 -2.39 2.44
C PHE A 118 18.31 -1.83 2.06
N ALA A 119 18.15 -1.35 0.83
CA ALA A 119 16.89 -0.87 0.31
C ALA A 119 15.81 -1.94 0.37
N GLN A 120 16.15 -3.20 0.08
CA GLN A 120 15.22 -4.32 0.17
C GLN A 120 14.75 -4.60 1.61
N ILE A 121 15.66 -4.55 2.59
CA ILE A 121 15.32 -4.66 4.02
C ILE A 121 14.50 -3.46 4.50
N LEU A 122 14.85 -2.26 4.03
CA LEU A 122 14.17 -1.02 4.37
C LEU A 122 12.76 -1.00 3.80
N VAL A 123 12.60 -1.40 2.54
CA VAL A 123 11.32 -1.71 1.88
C VAL A 123 10.53 -2.70 2.72
N ASP A 124 11.08 -3.85 3.10
CA ASP A 124 10.34 -4.85 3.87
C ASP A 124 9.85 -4.35 5.24
N SER A 125 10.69 -3.58 5.96
CA SER A 125 10.36 -3.02 7.27
C SER A 125 9.41 -1.81 7.20
N TYR A 126 9.56 -0.94 6.19
CA TYR A 126 8.61 0.12 5.89
C TYR A 126 7.29 -0.42 5.39
N PHE A 127 7.32 -1.44 4.55
CA PHE A 127 6.12 -2.11 4.06
C PHE A 127 5.43 -2.90 5.15
N GLY A 128 6.11 -3.47 6.15
CA GLY A 128 5.40 -4.00 7.32
C GLY A 128 4.46 -2.97 8.01
N LEU A 129 4.81 -1.68 7.98
CA LEU A 129 4.00 -0.58 8.53
C LEU A 129 3.07 0.07 7.48
N ALA A 130 3.52 0.21 6.23
CA ALA A 130 2.75 0.78 5.12
C ALA A 130 1.71 -0.20 4.56
N ASP A 131 1.94 -1.51 4.63
CA ASP A 131 1.03 -2.59 4.21
C ASP A 131 -0.24 -2.55 5.05
N ARG A 132 -0.17 -2.24 6.35
CA ARG A 132 -1.38 -2.07 7.18
C ARG A 132 -2.20 -0.85 6.78
N ALA A 133 -1.54 0.30 6.57
CA ALA A 133 -2.22 1.52 6.15
C ALA A 133 -2.77 1.43 4.71
N ALA A 134 -2.00 0.84 3.78
CA ALA A 134 -2.40 0.61 2.40
C ALA A 134 -3.50 -0.45 2.29
N SER A 135 -3.38 -1.55 3.02
CA SER A 135 -4.43 -2.58 3.10
C SER A 135 -5.69 -2.03 3.74
N ASP A 136 -5.61 -1.18 4.77
CA ASP A 136 -6.80 -0.54 5.36
C ASP A 136 -7.50 0.41 4.38
N VAL A 137 -6.75 1.14 3.55
CA VAL A 137 -7.31 2.04 2.52
C VAL A 137 -7.95 1.23 1.40
N LEU A 138 -7.23 0.24 0.88
CA LEU A 138 -7.71 -0.63 -0.18
C LEU A 138 -8.92 -1.46 0.27
N TYR A 139 -8.86 -2.00 1.48
CA TYR A 139 -9.98 -2.70 2.09
C TYR A 139 -11.20 -1.79 2.25
N ARG A 140 -11.04 -0.55 2.73
CA ARG A 140 -12.17 0.41 2.80
C ARG A 140 -12.77 0.72 1.43
N ARG A 141 -11.95 0.80 0.38
CA ARG A 141 -12.42 0.98 -1.01
C ARG A 141 -13.15 -0.26 -1.52
N LEU A 142 -12.68 -1.45 -1.16
CA LEU A 142 -13.25 -2.76 -1.51
C LEU A 142 -14.49 -3.14 -0.71
N PHE A 143 -14.60 -2.68 0.53
CA PHE A 143 -15.61 -3.11 1.49
C PHE A 143 -17.05 -3.00 0.95
N PRO A 144 -17.45 -1.91 0.25
CA PRO A 144 -18.79 -1.81 -0.32
C PRO A 144 -19.08 -2.84 -1.43
N GLU A 145 -18.03 -3.41 -2.05
CA GLU A 145 -18.15 -4.37 -3.15
C GLU A 145 -18.24 -5.83 -2.65
N LEU A 146 -17.85 -6.10 -1.39
CA LEU A 146 -17.77 -7.45 -0.82
C LEU A 146 -19.10 -8.25 -0.88
N PRO A 147 -20.28 -7.68 -0.59
CA PRO A 147 -21.54 -8.41 -0.72
C PRO A 147 -21.79 -8.92 -2.14
N ALA A 148 -21.59 -8.07 -3.15
CA ALA A 148 -21.80 -8.44 -4.55
C ALA A 148 -20.77 -9.48 -5.03
N MET A 149 -19.52 -9.38 -4.55
CA MET A 149 -18.49 -10.39 -4.81
C MET A 149 -18.85 -11.75 -4.20
N LEU A 150 -19.41 -11.76 -2.99
CA LEU A 150 -19.88 -12.98 -2.34
C LEU A 150 -21.03 -13.63 -3.12
N GLU A 151 -22.03 -12.85 -3.52
CA GLU A 151 -23.14 -13.35 -4.35
C GLU A 151 -22.66 -13.94 -5.69
N ALA A 152 -21.65 -13.33 -6.31
CA ALA A 152 -21.03 -13.87 -7.52
C ALA A 152 -20.26 -15.17 -7.24
N ALA A 153 -19.49 -15.21 -6.14
CA ALA A 153 -18.74 -16.40 -5.73
C ALA A 153 -19.64 -17.60 -5.42
N GLN A 154 -20.77 -17.37 -4.75
CA GLN A 154 -21.76 -18.41 -4.45
C GLN A 154 -22.43 -18.94 -5.71
N ARG A 155 -22.78 -18.07 -6.67
CA ARG A 155 -23.31 -18.50 -7.96
C ARG A 155 -22.32 -19.36 -8.73
N HIS A 156 -21.06 -18.92 -8.79
CA HIS A 156 -20.02 -19.65 -9.50
C HIS A 156 -19.71 -21.02 -8.86
N ALA A 157 -19.80 -21.14 -7.54
CA ALA A 157 -19.59 -22.42 -6.86
C ALA A 157 -20.76 -23.42 -7.02
N ALA A 158 -21.93 -22.94 -7.44
CA ALA A 158 -23.13 -23.75 -7.67
C ALA A 158 -23.25 -24.26 -9.13
N GLU A 159 -22.37 -23.80 -10.03
CA GLU A 159 -22.23 -24.24 -11.43
C GLU A 159 -21.32 -25.46 -11.56
#